data_AF-A0A660MDG2-F1
#
_entry.id   AF-A0A660MDG2-F1
#
_cell.length_a   1.000
_cell.length_b   1.000
_cell.length_c   1.000
_cell.angle_alpha   90.00
_cell.angle_beta   90.00
_cell.angle_gamma   90.00
#
_symmetry.space_group_name_H-M   'P 1'
#
loop_
_entity.id
_entity.type
_entity.pdbx_description
1 polymer ?
#
loop_
_entity_poly.entity_id
_entity_poly.type
_entity_poly.pdbx_seq_one_letter_code
_entity_poly.pdbx_strand_id
1 'polypeptide(L)' 'MPPNIPENLSVKIFVKLDRSGNVVKASIKQSSGYKLFDDAALRAVHDASPLPMPKHPGAVDALVSDGIITKFDP' A
#
# COMPACT_ATOMS: atom_id res chain seq x y z
N MET A 1 -20.27 -8.33 1.17
CA MET A 1 -19.92 -7.30 0.18
C MET A 1 -21.18 -6.81 -0.51
N PRO A 2 -21.27 -5.53 -0.91
CA PRO A 2 -22.32 -5.07 -1.81
C PRO A 2 -22.39 -5.94 -3.07
N PRO A 3 -23.57 -6.17 -3.66
CA PRO A 3 -23.80 -7.15 -4.73
C PRO A 3 -23.08 -6.87 -6.05
N ASN A 4 -22.37 -5.74 -6.20
CA ASN A 4 -21.68 -5.31 -7.42
C ASN A 4 -20.14 -5.29 -7.29
N ILE A 5 -19.57 -5.90 -6.25
CA ILE A 5 -18.12 -5.99 -6.09
C ILE A 5 -17.64 -7.33 -6.67
N PRO A 6 -16.72 -7.33 -7.65
CA PRO A 6 -16.11 -8.55 -8.14
C PRO A 6 -15.50 -9.37 -7.01
N GLU A 7 -15.62 -10.69 -7.09
CA GLU A 7 -14.95 -11.60 -6.16
C GLU A 7 -13.43 -11.60 -6.42
N ASN A 8 -12.63 -11.79 -5.37
CA ASN A 8 -11.16 -11.92 -5.44
C ASN A 8 -10.41 -10.68 -5.94
N LEU A 9 -10.91 -9.48 -5.64
CA LEU A 9 -10.17 -8.24 -5.90
C LEU A 9 -8.83 -8.22 -5.15
N SER A 10 -7.77 -7.92 -5.89
CA SER A 10 -6.44 -7.76 -5.35
C SER A 10 -5.69 -6.72 -6.15
N VAL A 11 -5.04 -5.78 -5.48
CA VAL A 11 -4.16 -4.78 -6.09
C VAL A 11 -2.79 -4.85 -5.43
N LYS A 12 -1.71 -4.76 -6.24
CA LYS A 12 -0.35 -4.63 -5.70
C LYS A 12 0.06 -3.17 -5.72
N ILE A 13 0.41 -2.65 -4.55
CA ILE A 13 0.81 -1.27 -4.37
C ILE A 13 2.27 -1.23 -3.93
N PHE A 14 3.06 -0.41 -4.61
CA PHE A 14 4.37 -0.01 -4.13
C PHE A 14 4.23 1.13 -3.13
N VAL A 15 4.87 1.00 -1.97
CA VAL A 15 4.87 1.99 -0.89
C VAL A 15 6.30 2.26 -0.46
N LYS A 16 6.65 3.55 -0.30
CA LYS A 16 7.92 3.99 0.26
C LYS A 16 7.66 4.93 1.43
N LEU A 17 8.39 4.70 2.52
CA LEU A 17 8.28 5.48 3.75
C LEU A 17 9.51 6.34 3.98
N ASP A 18 9.40 7.40 4.77
CA ASP A 18 10.55 8.02 5.42
C ASP A 18 10.86 7.35 6.78
N ARG A 19 11.92 7.78 7.46
CA ARG A 19 12.33 7.22 8.76
C ARG A 19 11.31 7.47 9.89
N SER A 20 10.37 8.39 9.68
CA SER A 20 9.29 8.70 10.62
C SER A 20 8.02 7.89 10.31
N GLY A 21 8.03 7.05 9.27
CA GLY A 21 6.88 6.26 8.84
C GLY A 21 5.91 6.99 7.91
N ASN A 22 6.23 8.20 7.46
CA ASN A 22 5.35 8.91 6.53
C ASN A 22 5.41 8.27 5.15
N VAL A 23 4.26 8.14 4.49
CA VAL A 23 4.19 7.67 3.11
C VAL A 23 4.69 8.78 2.18
N VAL A 24 5.89 8.62 1.64
CA VAL A 24 6.49 9.57 0.67
C VAL A 24 6.22 9.20 -0.78
N LYS A 25 5.83 7.94 -1.04
CA LYS A 25 5.40 7.47 -2.36
C LYS A 25 4.46 6.29 -2.24
N ALA A 26 3.36 6.32 -2.98
CA ALA A 26 2.49 5.19 -3.22
C ALA A 26 2.14 5.11 -4.71
N SER A 27 2.10 3.91 -5.28
CA SER A 27 1.72 3.71 -6.69
C SER A 27 1.26 2.29 -6.96
N ILE A 28 0.24 2.13 -7.80
CA ILE A 28 -0.20 0.81 -8.27
C ILE A 28 0.88 0.19 -9.16
N LYS A 29 1.26 -1.05 -8.85
CA LYS A 29 2.15 -1.90 -9.66
C LYS A 29 1.40 -2.97 -10.43
N GLN A 30 0.29 -3.45 -9.88
CA GLN A 30 -0.62 -4.37 -10.55
C GLN A 30 -2.05 -3.99 -10.17
N SER A 31 -2.82 -3.50 -11.14
CA SER A 31 -4.24 -3.15 -10.98
C SER A 31 -5.07 -4.39 -10.70
N SER A 32 -6.15 -4.22 -9.93
CA SER A 32 -7.18 -5.26 -9.74
C SER A 32 -8.09 -5.44 -10.96
N GLY A 33 -8.05 -4.51 -11.92
CA GLY A 33 -9.03 -4.42 -12.99
C GLY A 33 -10.31 -3.65 -12.60
N TYR A 34 -10.45 -3.22 -11.34
CA TYR A 34 -11.61 -2.44 -10.88
C TYR A 34 -11.18 -1.10 -10.27
N LYS A 35 -11.32 -0.03 -11.07
CA LYS A 35 -10.77 1.30 -10.75
C LYS A 35 -11.20 1.84 -9.38
N LEU A 36 -12.45 1.64 -8.99
CA LEU A 36 -12.94 2.14 -7.69
C LEU A 36 -12.23 1.48 -6.51
N PHE A 37 -11.90 0.19 -6.62
CA PHE A 37 -11.13 -0.52 -5.61
C PHE A 37 -9.66 -0.10 -5.62
N ASP A 38 -9.06 0.03 -6.81
CA ASP A 38 -7.69 0.52 -6.98
C ASP A 38 -7.49 1.91 -6.35
N ASP A 39 -8.41 2.84 -6.63
CA ASP A 39 -8.40 4.19 -6.07
C ASP A 39 -8.58 4.16 -4.54
N ALA A 40 -9.48 3.31 -4.03
CA ALA A 40 -9.73 3.16 -2.60
C ALA A 40 -8.51 2.58 -1.87
N ALA A 41 -7.85 1.59 -2.44
CA ALA A 41 -6.65 0.99 -1.86
C ALA A 41 -5.48 1.98 -1.83
N LEU A 42 -5.30 2.79 -2.89
CA LEU A 42 -4.28 3.83 -2.89
C LEU A 42 -4.58 4.90 -1.82
N ARG A 43 -5.85 5.30 -1.68
CA ARG A 43 -6.28 6.23 -0.62
C ARG A 43 -6.03 5.66 0.76
N ALA A 44 -6.35 4.39 1.01
CA ALA A 44 -6.11 3.73 2.28
C ALA A 44 -4.63 3.74 2.70
N VAL A 45 -3.70 3.58 1.73
CA VAL A 45 -2.26 3.70 2.01
C VAL A 45 -1.91 5.11 2.49
N HIS A 46 -2.43 6.15 1.84
CA HIS A 46 -2.17 7.53 2.23
C HIS A 46 -2.81 7.89 3.57
N ASP A 47 -4.06 7.46 3.81
CA ASP A 47 -4.81 7.71 5.05
C ASP A 47 -4.16 7.02 6.26
N ALA A 48 -3.48 5.89 6.05
CA ALA A 48 -2.76 5.18 7.10
C ALA A 48 -1.41 5.82 7.48
N SER A 49 -0.98 6.88 6.79
CA SER A 49 0.24 7.60 7.14
C SER A 49 0.06 8.42 8.44
N PRO A 50 1.03 8.42 9.37
CA PRO A 50 2.27 7.63 9.35
C PRO A 50 2.04 6.17 9.77
N LEU A 51 2.77 5.26 9.12
CA LEU A 51 2.74 3.84 9.41
C LEU A 51 3.72 3.46 10.51
N PRO A 52 3.42 2.43 11.33
CA PRO A 52 4.34 1.93 12.34
C PRO A 52 5.62 1.37 11.69
N MET A 53 6.77 1.83 12.16
CA MET A 53 8.06 1.38 11.66
C MET A 53 8.53 0.08 12.36
N PRO A 54 9.18 -0.85 11.63
CA PRO A 54 9.78 -2.03 12.23
C PRO A 54 10.84 -1.65 13.28
N LYS A 55 10.96 -2.48 14.33
CA LYS A 55 12.00 -2.28 15.37
C LYS A 55 13.40 -2.69 14.92
N HIS A 56 13.50 -3.55 13.90
CA HIS A 56 14.78 -4.04 13.41
C HIS A 56 15.40 -3.03 12.41
N PRO A 57 16.60 -2.48 12.67
CA PRO A 57 17.17 -1.42 11.84
C PRO A 57 17.28 -1.77 10.36
N GLY A 58 17.70 -3.00 10.02
CA GLY A 58 17.81 -3.42 8.62
C GLY A 58 16.47 -3.43 7.86
N ALA A 59 15.34 -3.62 8.55
CA ALA A 59 14.03 -3.56 7.92
C ALA A 59 13.57 -2.09 7.69
N VAL A 60 13.97 -1.17 8.57
CA VAL A 60 13.76 0.27 8.39
C VAL A 60 14.50 0.76 7.15
N ASP A 61 15.77 0.41 7.00
CA ASP A 61 16.57 0.88 5.85
C ASP A 61 16.01 0.37 4.51
N ALA A 62 15.49 -0.87 4.46
CA ALA A 62 14.83 -1.40 3.26
C ALA A 62 13.55 -0.62 2.90
N LEU A 63 12.69 -0.32 3.88
CA LEU A 63 11.46 0.47 3.68
C LEU A 63 11.76 1.89 3.18
N VAL A 64 12.83 2.49 3.69
CA VAL A 64 13.20 3.88 3.39
C VAL A 64 13.98 4.02 2.10
N SER A 65 14.79 3.02 1.72
CA SER A 65 15.63 3.09 0.52
C SER A 65 14.88 2.56 -0.70
N ASP A 66 14.39 1.34 -0.59
CA ASP A 66 13.84 0.58 -1.73
C ASP A 66 12.31 0.70 -1.79
N GLY A 67 11.67 0.82 -0.64
CA GLY A 67 10.22 0.65 -0.52
C GLY A 67 9.82 -0.81 -0.64
N ILE A 68 8.52 -1.09 -0.55
CA ILE A 68 7.97 -2.44 -0.59
C ILE A 68 6.80 -2.54 -1.55
N ILE A 69 6.56 -3.73 -2.09
CA ILE A 69 5.31 -4.07 -2.77
C ILE A 69 4.44 -4.84 -1.79
N THR A 70 3.25 -4.33 -1.52
CA THR A 70 2.25 -5.00 -0.69
C THR A 70 1.00 -5.35 -1.51
N LYS A 71 0.36 -6.45 -1.14
CA LYS A 71 -0.93 -6.88 -1.70
C LYS A 71 -2.03 -6.33 -0.80
N PHE A 72 -3.01 -5.67 -1.42
CA PHE A 72 -4.26 -5.29 -0.78
C PHE A 72 -5.39 -6.15 -1.33
N ASP A 73 -6.10 -6.81 -0.42
CA ASP A 73 -7.36 -7.52 -0.63
C ASP A 73 -8.40 -7.02 0.39
N PRO A 74 -9.70 -6.94 0.02
CA PRO A 74 -10.78 -6.42 0.86
C PRO A 74 -11.25 -7.39 1.95
#